data_AF-A0A2A5NX73-F1
#
_entry.id   AF-A0A2A5NX73-F1
#
_cell.length_a   1.000
_cell.length_b   1.000
_cell.length_c   1.000
_cell.angle_alpha   90.00
_cell.angle_beta   90.00
_cell.angle_gamma   90.00
#
_symmetry.space_group_name_H-M   'P 1'
#
loop_
_entity.id
_entity.type
_entity.pdbx_description
1 polymer ?
#
loop_
_entity_poly.entity_id
_entity_poly.type
_entity_poly.pdbx_seq_one_letter_code
_entity_poly.pdbx_strand_id
1 'polypeptide(L)'
;MPQIRLSNEELRYLSLFESLTGAQVKDCVIDNERGRILFVVKQGYMGLAIGKNGANVRRLKKLLGKNVEVVEDADRPEDLIRNSLLPAKVHSVKITKSPDGKTIAYVTVNR
;
A
#
# COMPACT_ATOMS: atom_id res chain seq x y z
N MET A 1 6.12 -23.22 -1.69
CA MET A 1 5.72 -21.80 -1.81
C MET A 1 5.42 -21.30 -0.40
N PRO A 2 5.95 -20.14 0.03
CA PRO A 2 5.54 -19.58 1.33
C PRO A 2 4.03 -19.35 1.30
N GLN A 3 3.32 -19.84 2.32
CA GLN A 3 1.89 -19.67 2.42
C GLN A 3 1.62 -18.32 3.08
N ILE A 4 1.40 -17.28 2.27
CA ILE A 4 0.99 -15.96 2.75
C ILE A 4 -0.44 -16.11 3.25
N ARG A 5 -0.67 -15.88 4.55
CA ARG A 5 -1.99 -15.91 5.18
C ARG A 5 -2.25 -14.56 5.82
N LEU A 6 -3.41 -14.00 5.55
CA LEU A 6 -3.92 -12.86 6.29
C LEU A 6 -4.30 -13.31 7.70
N SER A 7 -3.83 -12.55 8.69
CA SER A 7 -4.28 -12.65 10.07
C SER A 7 -5.73 -12.16 10.21
N ASN A 8 -6.38 -12.55 11.30
CA ASN A 8 -7.73 -12.07 11.62
C ASN A 8 -7.79 -10.55 11.80
N GLU A 9 -6.69 -9.94 12.26
CA GLU A 9 -6.59 -8.49 12.39
C GLU A 9 -6.54 -7.81 11.03
N GLU A 10 -5.71 -8.31 10.11
CA GLU A 10 -5.65 -7.80 8.73
C GLU A 10 -7.01 -7.94 8.05
N LEU A 11 -7.66 -9.10 8.10
CA LEU A 11 -9.01 -9.31 7.54
C LEU A 11 -10.06 -8.33 8.08
N ARG A 12 -10.00 -8.02 9.38
CA ARG A 12 -10.87 -7.02 10.02
C ARG A 12 -10.59 -5.61 9.49
N TYR A 13 -9.32 -5.25 9.32
CA TYR A 13 -8.95 -3.95 8.78
C TYR A 13 -9.30 -3.80 7.31
N LEU A 14 -9.15 -4.86 6.50
CA LEU A 14 -9.61 -4.87 5.10
C LEU A 14 -11.13 -4.65 5.05
N SER A 15 -11.90 -5.44 5.79
CA SER A 15 -13.37 -5.30 5.84
C SER A 15 -13.81 -3.89 6.27
N LEU A 16 -13.17 -3.33 7.30
CA LEU A 16 -13.46 -1.97 7.77
C LEU A 16 -13.12 -0.92 6.70
N PHE A 17 -11.99 -1.08 6.03
CA PHE A 17 -11.55 -0.18 4.97
C PHE A 17 -12.55 -0.17 3.81
N GLU A 18 -12.94 -1.33 3.31
CA GLU A 18 -13.91 -1.43 2.21
C GLU A 18 -15.27 -0.87 2.63
N SER A 19 -15.75 -1.19 3.84
CA SER A 19 -17.03 -0.70 4.35
C SER A 19 -17.09 0.82 4.46
N LEU A 20 -16.00 1.46 4.88
CA LEU A 20 -15.95 2.91 5.07
C LEU A 20 -15.68 3.69 3.79
N THR A 21 -14.89 3.12 2.89
CA THR A 21 -14.41 3.85 1.70
C THR A 21 -15.18 3.49 0.45
N GLY A 22 -15.72 2.27 0.35
CA GLY A 22 -16.25 1.68 -0.88
C GLY A 22 -15.16 1.25 -1.86
N ALA A 23 -13.88 1.43 -1.53
CA ALA A 23 -12.77 1.03 -2.37
C ALA A 23 -12.44 -0.46 -2.22
N GLN A 24 -12.13 -1.13 -3.33
CA GLN A 24 -11.68 -2.52 -3.29
C GLN A 24 -10.23 -2.61 -2.82
N VAL A 25 -10.01 -3.32 -1.72
CA VAL A 25 -8.69 -3.52 -1.13
C VAL A 25 -8.17 -4.93 -1.43
N LYS A 26 -6.88 -5.04 -1.69
CA LYS A 26 -6.20 -6.31 -1.99
C LYS A 26 -5.46 -6.86 -0.77
N ASP A 27 -4.78 -5.98 -0.03
CA ASP A 27 -3.94 -6.36 1.10
C ASP A 27 -3.71 -5.17 2.05
N CYS A 28 -3.17 -5.44 3.23
CA CYS A 28 -2.63 -4.43 4.11
C CYS A 28 -1.37 -4.89 4.84
N VAL A 29 -0.45 -3.95 5.06
CA VAL A 29 0.74 -4.17 5.90
C VAL A 29 0.58 -3.36 7.19
N ILE A 30 0.54 -4.07 8.32
CA ILE A 30 0.49 -3.46 9.65
C ILE A 30 1.91 -3.24 10.14
N ASP A 31 2.33 -1.98 10.24
CA ASP A 31 3.64 -1.57 10.72
C ASP A 31 3.46 -0.97 12.12
N ASN A 32 3.55 -1.83 13.13
CA ASN A 32 3.37 -1.45 14.53
C ASN A 32 4.52 -0.57 15.04
N GLU A 33 5.74 -0.77 14.55
CA GLU A 33 6.92 0.00 14.94
C GLU A 33 6.78 1.47 14.54
N ARG A 34 6.25 1.73 13.33
CA ARG A 34 6.01 3.10 12.83
C ARG A 34 4.59 3.60 13.10
N GLY A 35 3.75 2.80 13.75
CA GLY A 35 2.37 3.16 14.09
C GLY A 35 1.51 3.45 12.86
N ARG A 36 1.66 2.67 11.78
CA ARG A 36 0.94 2.87 10.51
C ARG A 36 0.37 1.58 9.93
N ILE A 37 -0.63 1.72 9.07
CA ILE A 37 -1.18 0.65 8.24
C ILE A 37 -1.12 1.12 6.79
N LEU A 38 -0.50 0.33 5.93
CA LEU A 38 -0.45 0.55 4.49
C LEU A 38 -1.50 -0.33 3.82
N PHE A 39 -2.51 0.26 3.19
CA PHE A 39 -3.51 -0.49 2.42
C PHE A 39 -3.13 -0.50 0.93
N VAL A 40 -3.20 -1.68 0.32
CA VAL A 40 -3.03 -1.85 -1.12
C VAL A 40 -4.41 -1.95 -1.76
N VAL A 41 -4.79 -0.96 -2.55
CA VAL A 41 -6.08 -0.92 -3.25
C VAL A 41 -5.93 -1.30 -4.70
N LYS A 42 -6.97 -1.84 -5.32
CA LYS A 42 -6.93 -2.14 -6.76
C LYS A 42 -6.78 -0.87 -7.60
N GLN A 43 -6.25 -1.01 -8.81
CA GLN A 43 -6.15 0.08 -9.79
C GLN A 43 -7.51 0.79 -9.98
N GLY A 44 -7.49 2.13 -9.95
CA GLY A 44 -8.66 3.00 -10.10
C GLY A 44 -9.39 3.32 -8.80
N TYR A 45 -9.04 2.67 -7.68
CA TYR A 45 -9.73 2.87 -6.40
C TYR A 45 -9.06 3.90 -5.47
N MET A 46 -7.87 4.40 -5.81
CA MET A 46 -7.13 5.37 -4.99
C MET A 46 -7.96 6.60 -4.60
N GLY A 47 -8.67 7.21 -5.55
CA GLY A 47 -9.48 8.40 -5.29
C GLY A 47 -10.62 8.14 -4.29
N LEU A 48 -11.30 6.99 -4.43
CA LEU A 48 -12.37 6.57 -3.53
C LEU A 48 -11.83 6.23 -2.13
N ALA A 49 -10.69 5.55 -2.08
CA ALA A 49 -9.98 5.23 -0.84
C ALA A 49 -9.58 6.49 -0.05
N ILE A 50 -9.07 7.52 -0.72
CA ILE A 50 -8.69 8.79 -0.08
C ILE A 50 -9.94 9.59 0.34
N GLY A 51 -10.95 9.65 -0.52
CA GLY A 51 -12.16 10.45 -0.35
C GLY A 51 -11.90 11.96 -0.46
N LYS A 52 -12.98 12.75 -0.53
CA LYS A 52 -12.90 14.21 -0.71
C LYS A 52 -12.01 14.84 0.38
N ASN A 53 -10.99 15.58 -0.04
CA ASN A 53 -9.99 16.19 0.85
C ASN A 53 -9.38 15.20 1.85
N GLY A 54 -9.26 13.90 1.56
CA GLY A 54 -8.72 12.91 2.51
C GLY A 54 -9.66 12.53 3.66
N ALA A 55 -10.97 12.72 3.49
CA ALA A 55 -11.95 12.43 4.55
C ALA A 55 -11.92 10.97 5.03
N ASN A 56 -11.76 10.01 4.11
CA ASN A 56 -11.79 8.58 4.43
C ASN A 56 -10.54 8.16 5.22
N VAL A 57 -9.36 8.52 4.73
CA VAL A 57 -8.09 8.22 5.43
C VAL A 57 -8.02 8.88 6.81
N ARG A 58 -8.57 10.10 6.99
CA ARG A 58 -8.68 10.73 8.31
C ARG A 58 -9.62 9.97 9.26
N ARG A 59 -10.76 9.49 8.75
CA ARG A 59 -11.72 8.72 9.55
C ARG A 59 -11.12 7.38 9.97
N LEU A 60 -10.49 6.67 9.03
CA LEU A 60 -9.78 5.42 9.30
C LEU A 60 -8.67 5.61 10.34
N LYS A 61 -7.84 6.66 10.21
CA LYS A 61 -6.80 6.99 11.20
C LYS A 61 -7.38 7.15 12.62
N LYS A 62 -8.52 7.82 12.76
CA LYS A 62 -9.19 8.00 14.07
C LYS A 62 -9.70 6.67 14.64
N LEU A 63 -10.29 5.81 13.80
CA LEU A 63 -10.86 4.53 14.23
C LEU A 63 -9.79 3.48 14.56
N LEU A 64 -8.71 3.46 13.79
CA LEU A 64 -7.63 2.48 13.91
C LEU A 64 -6.53 2.92 14.89
N GLY A 65 -6.49 4.20 15.26
CA GLY A 65 -5.44 4.76 16.12
C GLY A 65 -4.05 4.74 15.49
N LYS A 66 -3.94 4.50 14.18
CA LYS A 66 -2.68 4.39 13.42
C LYS A 66 -2.73 5.30 12.19
N ASN A 67 -1.56 5.74 11.73
CA ASN A 67 -1.49 6.44 10.43
C ASN A 67 -1.96 5.49 9.32
N VAL A 68 -2.66 6.04 8.33
CA VAL A 68 -3.21 5.27 7.21
C VAL A 68 -2.56 5.77 5.95
N GLU A 69 -1.89 4.86 5.25
CA GLU A 69 -1.31 5.08 3.94
C GLU A 69 -2.04 4.18 2.93
N VAL A 70 -2.14 4.65 1.69
CA VAL A 70 -2.83 3.93 0.61
C VAL A 70 -1.90 3.88 -0.59
N VAL A 71 -1.74 2.70 -1.17
CA VAL A 71 -0.96 2.45 -2.39
C VAL A 71 -1.86 1.76 -3.40
N GLU A 72 -1.77 2.20 -4.65
CA GLU A 72 -2.48 1.55 -5.74
C GLU A 72 -1.67 0.37 -6.25
N ASP A 73 -2.32 -0.79 -6.34
CA ASP A 73 -1.77 -2.01 -6.91
C ASP A 73 -1.38 -1.81 -8.37
N ALA A 74 -0.46 -2.63 -8.88
CA ALA A 74 -0.08 -2.60 -10.28
C ALA A 74 0.28 -4.01 -10.76
N ASP A 75 0.02 -4.27 -12.05
CA ASP A 75 0.35 -5.58 -12.64
C ASP A 75 1.86 -5.78 -12.79
N ARG A 76 2.58 -4.67 -12.96
CA ARG A 76 4.03 -4.65 -13.10
C ARG A 76 4.69 -4.23 -11.78
N PRO A 77 5.70 -4.97 -11.29
CA PRO A 77 6.40 -4.63 -10.06
C PRO A 77 7.01 -3.22 -10.08
N GLU A 78 7.47 -2.74 -11.24
CA GLU A 78 8.04 -1.39 -11.37
C GLU A 78 7.01 -0.30 -11.07
N ASP A 79 5.78 -0.50 -11.50
CA ASP A 79 4.70 0.48 -11.31
C ASP A 79 4.18 0.44 -9.87
N LEU A 80 4.13 -0.74 -9.24
CA LEU A 80 3.81 -0.86 -7.81
C LEU A 80 4.88 -0.15 -6.96
N ILE A 81 6.16 -0.31 -7.29
CA ILE A 81 7.26 0.38 -6.62
C ILE A 81 7.13 1.90 -6.79
N ARG A 82 6.79 2.38 -7.99
CA ARG A 82 6.53 3.82 -8.22
C ARG A 82 5.40 4.33 -7.34
N ASN A 83 4.27 3.63 -7.31
CA ASN A 83 3.11 4.02 -6.50
C ASN A 83 3.43 4.04 -5.00
N SER A 84 4.28 3.11 -4.54
CA SER A 84 4.68 3.00 -3.13
C SER A 84 5.62 4.12 -2.66
N LEU A 85 6.23 4.87 -3.58
CA LEU A 85 7.21 5.91 -3.27
C LEU A 85 6.64 7.33 -3.37
N LEU A 86 5.33 7.48 -3.59
CA LEU A 86 4.68 8.79 -3.57
C LEU A 86 4.93 9.52 -2.24
N PRO A 87 5.19 10.85 -2.26
CA PRO A 87 5.15 11.77 -3.39
C PRO A 87 6.47 11.91 -4.16
N ALA A 88 7.49 11.09 -3.87
CA ALA A 88 8.79 11.22 -4.53
C ALA A 88 8.67 10.94 -6.03
N LYS A 89 9.36 11.74 -6.85
CA LYS A 89 9.43 11.53 -8.30
C LYS A 89 10.45 10.43 -8.61
N VAL A 90 9.94 9.26 -8.97
CA VAL A 90 10.74 8.11 -9.40
C VAL A 90 11.14 8.26 -10.86
N HIS A 91 12.43 8.34 -11.13
CA HIS A 91 12.98 8.43 -12.50
C HIS A 91 13.16 7.07 -13.15
N SER A 92 13.68 6.11 -12.40
CA SER A 92 13.95 4.78 -12.91
C SER A 92 13.76 3.73 -11.83
N VAL A 93 13.28 2.58 -12.26
CA VAL A 93 13.22 1.34 -11.47
C VAL A 93 13.93 0.27 -12.29
N LYS A 94 14.99 -0.31 -11.74
CA LYS A 94 15.74 -1.40 -12.37
C LYS A 94 15.70 -2.63 -11.48
N ILE A 95 15.03 -3.67 -11.94
CA ILE A 95 14.92 -4.94 -11.23
C ILE A 95 16.00 -5.89 -11.76
N THR A 96 16.81 -6.43 -10.86
CA THR A 96 17.92 -7.35 -11.17
C THR A 96 17.91 -8.54 -10.21
N LYS A 97 18.56 -9.64 -10.59
CA LYS A 97 18.87 -10.72 -9.66
C LYS A 97 20.28 -10.54 -9.12
N SER A 98 20.44 -10.70 -7.81
CA SER A 98 21.75 -10.78 -7.18
C SER A 98 22.45 -12.10 -7.52
N PRO A 99 23.76 -12.23 -7.23
CA PRO A 99 24.49 -13.49 -7.42
C PRO A 99 23.91 -14.68 -6.65
N ASP A 100 23.27 -14.44 -5.49
CA ASP A 100 22.56 -15.44 -4.69
C ASP A 100 21.09 -15.66 -5.12
N GLY A 101 20.68 -15.08 -6.27
CA GLY A 101 19.38 -15.31 -6.89
C GLY A 101 18.22 -14.48 -6.33
N LYS A 102 18.47 -13.58 -5.37
CA LYS A 102 17.44 -12.68 -4.83
C LYS A 102 17.10 -11.58 -5.82
N THR A 103 15.84 -11.20 -5.88
CA THR A 103 15.39 -10.06 -6.68
C THR A 103 15.68 -8.75 -5.93
N ILE A 104 16.38 -7.82 -6.57
CA ILE A 104 16.73 -6.49 -6.05
C ILE A 104 16.19 -5.44 -7.00
N ALA A 105 15.51 -4.42 -6.47
CA ALA A 105 15.08 -3.24 -7.22
C ALA A 105 15.94 -2.03 -6.85
N TYR A 106 16.63 -1.46 -7.85
CA TYR A 106 17.30 -0.18 -7.74
C TYR A 106 16.35 0.92 -8.20
N VAL A 107 16.09 1.90 -7.33
CA VAL A 107 15.18 3.01 -7.61
C VAL A 107 15.95 4.32 -7.54
N THR A 108 15.92 5.11 -8.61
CA THR A 108 16.43 6.48 -8.60
C THR A 108 15.28 7.45 -8.40
N VAL A 109 15.36 8.25 -7.33
CA VAL A 109 14.36 9.27 -6.98
C VAL A 109 14.99 10.65 -6.97
N ASN A 110 14.26 11.67 -7.41
CA ASN A 110 14.64 13.07 -7.20
C ASN A 110 14.05 13.60 -5.90
N ARG A 111 14.82 14.50 -5.28
CA ARG A 111 14.43 15.26 -4.09
C ARG A 111 13.47 16.39 -4.41
#